data_AF-A0ABD1HPP2-F1
#
_entry.id   AF-A0ABD1HPP2-F1
#
_cell.length_a   1.000
_cell.length_b   1.000
_cell.length_c   1.000
_cell.angle_alpha   90.00
_cell.angle_beta   90.00
_cell.angle_gamma   90.00
#
_symmetry.space_group_name_H-M   'P 1'
#
loop_
_entity.id
_entity.type
_entity.pdbx_description
1 polymer ?
#
loop_
_entity_poly.entity_id
_entity_poly.type
_entity_poly.pdbx_seq_one_letter_code
_entity_poly.pdbx_strand_id
1 'polypeptide(L)'
;MEGTYMIHLDRLRGQTFPNNSLILDGPLIERIRSSGLVGFSIFWGGLVRIDIIKALPETLLRFYGPKALQLHGVPTEKADEFYLVRLQEQCIRSHFPFSSFYCNSVSQELIETRVAVKIHDVERPACDVAISGLGWITVEPFSPSSVSDGVETGGEIVLAVHVPKPVEVFVRPPLPVGAAGGKWYEYRELTELEQEVRPKWYF
;
A
#
# COMPACT_ATOMS: atom_id res chain seq x y z
N MET A 1 27.74 -6.07 28.47
CA MET A 1 27.55 -6.00 27.00
C MET A 1 26.08 -6.22 26.74
N GLU A 2 25.28 -5.18 26.93
CA GLU A 2 23.82 -5.24 26.73
C GLU A 2 23.51 -4.86 25.28
N GLY A 3 22.90 -5.81 24.57
CA GLY A 3 22.40 -5.60 23.22
C GLY A 3 21.08 -4.87 23.29
N THR A 4 21.09 -3.58 22.99
CA THR A 4 19.90 -2.79 22.72
C THR A 4 19.16 -3.43 21.54
N TYR A 5 18.04 -4.10 21.78
CA TYR A 5 17.15 -4.59 20.73
C TYR A 5 16.39 -3.40 20.14
N MET A 6 17.08 -2.61 19.32
CA MET A 6 16.44 -1.69 18.40
C MET A 6 15.69 -2.54 17.37
N ILE A 7 14.38 -2.37 17.27
CA ILE A 7 13.64 -2.88 16.11
C ILE A 7 14.15 -2.05 14.92
N HIS A 8 15.16 -2.56 14.21
CA HIS A 8 15.69 -1.92 13.00
C HIS A 8 14.63 -2.00 11.89
N LEU A 9 13.72 -1.02 11.88
CA LEU A 9 12.82 -0.75 10.75
C LEU A 9 13.61 -0.41 9.47
N ASP A 10 14.93 -0.20 9.56
CA ASP A 10 15.88 -0.01 8.44
C ASP A 10 15.87 -1.14 7.40
N ARG A 11 15.38 -2.34 7.76
CA ARG A 11 15.31 -3.48 6.84
C ARG A 11 14.00 -3.55 6.04
N LEU A 12 12.97 -2.78 6.42
CA LEU A 12 11.70 -2.71 5.70
C LEU A 12 11.83 -1.78 4.49
N ARG A 13 12.13 -2.38 3.33
CA ARG A 13 12.12 -1.67 2.05
C ARG A 13 10.78 -1.87 1.36
N GLY A 14 10.00 -0.79 1.26
CA GLY A 14 8.77 -0.77 0.48
C GLY A 14 9.03 -0.67 -1.03
N GLN A 15 8.09 -1.16 -1.84
CA GLN A 15 8.04 -0.92 -3.28
C GLN A 15 7.24 0.37 -3.52
N THR A 16 7.80 1.35 -4.23
CA THR A 16 7.10 2.59 -4.56
C THR A 16 6.30 2.44 -5.87
N PHE A 17 5.21 3.19 -5.99
CA PHE A 17 4.43 3.31 -7.20
C PHE A 17 4.19 4.80 -7.53
N PRO A 18 4.49 5.27 -8.76
CA PRO A 18 5.00 4.49 -9.91
C PRO A 18 6.53 4.20 -9.83
N ASN A 19 6.97 3.05 -10.36
CA ASN A 19 8.38 2.63 -10.39
C ASN A 19 8.73 1.96 -11.75
N ASN A 20 9.93 2.19 -12.27
CA ASN A 20 10.43 1.65 -13.54
C ASN A 20 10.58 0.11 -13.57
N SER A 21 10.49 -0.57 -12.43
CA SER A 21 10.58 -2.04 -12.32
C SER A 21 9.23 -2.77 -12.35
N LEU A 22 8.14 -2.03 -12.50
CA LEU A 22 6.82 -2.60 -12.62
C LEU A 22 6.62 -3.18 -14.03
N ILE A 23 5.83 -4.25 -14.12
CA ILE A 23 5.29 -4.70 -15.41
C ILE A 23 4.15 -3.74 -15.76
N LEU A 24 4.53 -2.53 -16.17
CA LEU A 24 3.67 -1.52 -16.75
C LEU A 24 4.01 -1.47 -18.24
N ASP A 25 3.00 -1.61 -19.09
CA ASP A 25 3.19 -1.41 -20.53
C ASP A 25 3.61 0.06 -20.77
N GLY A 26 4.52 0.29 -21.74
CA GLY A 26 5.04 1.62 -22.05
C GLY A 26 3.98 2.73 -22.20
N PRO A 27 2.84 2.50 -22.89
CA PRO A 27 1.75 3.47 -22.99
C PRO A 27 1.10 3.82 -21.64
N LEU A 28 1.14 2.90 -20.68
CA LEU A 28 0.52 3.05 -19.37
C LEU A 28 1.37 3.96 -18.46
N ILE A 29 2.70 3.90 -18.60
CA ILE A 29 3.62 4.82 -17.94
C ILE A 29 3.41 6.27 -18.44
N GLU A 30 3.21 6.45 -19.74
CA GLU A 30 2.91 7.77 -20.32
C GLU A 30 1.55 8.31 -19.88
N ARG A 31 0.54 7.43 -19.78
CA ARG A 31 -0.78 7.80 -19.26
C ARG A 31 -0.72 8.19 -17.78
N ILE A 32 0.01 7.44 -16.94
CA ILE A 32 0.25 7.81 -15.54
C ILE A 32 0.95 9.18 -15.44
N ARG A 33 1.94 9.43 -16.30
CA ARG A 33 2.67 10.71 -16.33
C ARG A 33 1.80 11.89 -16.77
N SER A 34 0.79 11.66 -17.61
CA SER A 34 -0.04 12.72 -18.20
C SER A 34 -1.37 12.95 -17.48
N SER A 35 -2.01 11.91 -16.95
CA SER A 35 -3.33 11.97 -16.29
C SER A 35 -3.31 11.63 -14.79
N GLY A 36 -2.14 11.32 -14.22
CA GLY A 36 -2.01 10.90 -12.83
C GLY A 36 -2.52 9.47 -12.59
N LEU A 37 -2.76 9.15 -11.32
CA LEU A 37 -3.13 7.80 -10.87
C LEU A 37 -4.63 7.51 -10.87
N VAL A 38 -5.47 8.51 -11.10
CA VAL A 38 -6.93 8.37 -11.04
C VAL A 38 -7.42 7.48 -12.19
N GLY A 39 -8.32 6.53 -11.88
CA GLY A 39 -8.84 5.58 -12.86
C GLY A 39 -7.90 4.40 -13.17
N PHE A 40 -6.88 4.20 -12.33
CA PHE A 40 -6.05 3.00 -12.34
C PHE A 40 -6.38 2.06 -11.17
N SER A 41 -6.24 0.78 -11.45
CA SER A 41 -6.32 -0.31 -10.50
C SER A 41 -4.96 -0.96 -10.35
N ILE A 42 -4.50 -1.13 -9.11
CA ILE A 42 -3.24 -1.79 -8.77
C ILE A 42 -3.56 -3.16 -8.18
N PHE A 43 -3.03 -4.21 -8.79
CA PHE A 43 -3.05 -5.56 -8.25
C PHE A 43 -1.76 -5.85 -7.51
N TRP A 44 -1.88 -6.25 -6.25
CA TRP A 44 -0.75 -6.69 -5.44
C TRP A 44 -0.69 -8.22 -5.39
N GLY A 45 0.18 -8.78 -6.23
CA GLY A 45 0.25 -10.20 -6.56
C GLY A 45 -0.96 -10.61 -7.38
N GLY A 46 -1.94 -11.17 -6.69
CA GLY A 46 -3.28 -11.50 -7.22
C GLY A 46 -4.32 -11.62 -6.11
N LEU A 47 -4.01 -11.08 -4.93
CA LEU A 47 -4.82 -11.21 -3.71
C LEU A 47 -5.58 -9.94 -3.39
N VAL A 48 -5.02 -8.79 -3.76
CA VAL A 48 -5.59 -7.48 -3.46
C VAL A 48 -5.63 -6.67 -4.72
N ARG A 49 -6.77 -6.02 -4.93
CA ARG A 49 -6.95 -4.98 -5.94
C ARG A 49 -7.19 -3.65 -5.24
N ILE A 50 -6.53 -2.60 -5.67
CA ILE A 50 -6.68 -1.25 -5.16
C ILE A 50 -7.09 -0.34 -6.31
N ASP A 51 -8.31 0.18 -6.25
CA ASP A 51 -8.85 1.12 -7.23
C ASP A 51 -8.64 2.55 -6.75
N ILE A 52 -8.01 3.36 -7.59
CA ILE A 52 -7.71 4.76 -7.30
C ILE A 52 -8.85 5.63 -7.84
N ILE A 53 -9.83 5.88 -6.99
CA ILE A 53 -11.06 6.63 -7.32
C ILE A 53 -10.76 8.12 -7.38
N LYS A 54 -10.01 8.62 -6.40
CA LYS A 54 -9.62 10.03 -6.31
C LYS A 54 -8.22 10.07 -5.73
N ALA A 55 -7.34 10.85 -6.33
CA ALA A 55 -5.99 11.09 -5.84
C ALA A 55 -5.56 12.48 -6.30
N LEU A 56 -4.68 13.11 -5.53
CA LEU A 56 -3.98 14.28 -6.02
C LEU A 56 -3.03 13.87 -7.15
N PRO A 57 -2.75 14.76 -8.13
CA PRO A 57 -1.79 14.49 -9.20
C PRO A 57 -0.43 14.00 -8.68
N GLU A 58 -0.07 14.45 -7.49
CA GLU A 58 1.20 14.18 -6.83
C GLU A 58 0.98 13.26 -5.62
N THR A 59 0.36 12.10 -5.83
CA THR A 59 0.21 11.08 -4.78
C THR A 59 1.21 9.96 -4.99
N LEU A 60 1.98 9.62 -3.96
CA LEU A 60 2.89 8.48 -3.95
C LEU A 60 2.31 7.36 -3.07
N LEU A 61 2.20 6.17 -3.63
CA LEU A 61 1.80 4.97 -2.90
C LEU A 61 3.03 4.10 -2.68
N ARG A 62 3.33 3.75 -1.42
CA ARG A 62 4.43 2.85 -1.07
C ARG A 62 3.92 1.58 -0.42
N PHE A 63 4.25 0.44 -1.00
CA PHE A 63 3.78 -0.88 -0.63
C PHE A 63 4.81 -1.59 0.25
N TYR A 64 4.43 -1.93 1.47
CA TYR A 64 5.25 -2.64 2.44
C TYR A 64 4.70 -4.04 2.66
N GLY A 65 5.31 -5.03 2.00
CA GLY A 65 4.94 -6.44 2.14
C GLY A 65 5.98 -7.35 1.48
N PRO A 66 5.66 -8.65 1.29
CA PRO A 66 6.61 -9.62 0.74
C PRO A 66 7.18 -9.20 -0.61
N LYS A 67 8.52 -9.19 -0.73
CA LYS A 67 9.22 -8.81 -1.96
C LYS A 67 8.89 -9.68 -3.17
N ALA A 68 8.44 -10.91 -2.94
CA ALA A 68 8.06 -11.84 -4.01
C ALA A 68 6.75 -11.44 -4.70
N LEU A 69 5.94 -10.57 -4.08
CA LEU A 69 4.67 -10.14 -4.65
C LEU A 69 4.90 -8.96 -5.60
N GLN A 70 4.47 -9.16 -6.84
CA GLN A 70 4.57 -8.19 -7.91
C GLN A 70 3.40 -7.20 -7.84
N LEU A 71 3.63 -5.99 -8.35
CA LEU A 71 2.58 -4.99 -8.51
C LEU A 71 2.25 -4.88 -10.01
N HIS A 72 0.97 -4.97 -10.35
CA HIS A 72 0.47 -4.79 -11.72
C HIS A 72 -0.51 -3.62 -11.76
N GLY A 73 -0.27 -2.64 -12.62
CA GLY A 73 -1.19 -1.52 -12.84
C GLY A 73 -1.99 -1.72 -14.12
N VAL A 74 -3.31 -1.57 -14.05
CA VAL A 74 -4.20 -1.61 -15.22
C VAL A 74 -5.24 -0.49 -15.12
N PRO A 75 -5.80 0.00 -16.24
CA PRO A 75 -6.94 0.92 -16.17
C PRO A 75 -8.12 0.25 -15.47
N THR A 76 -8.82 0.98 -14.60
CA THR A 76 -9.93 0.42 -13.79
C THR A 76 -11.04 -0.16 -14.67
N GLU A 77 -11.28 0.42 -15.85
CA GLU A 77 -12.23 -0.10 -16.85
C GLU A 77 -11.92 -1.53 -17.34
N LYS A 78 -10.67 -1.99 -17.22
CA LYS A 78 -10.20 -3.32 -17.64
C LYS A 78 -9.84 -4.22 -16.46
N ALA A 79 -9.99 -3.74 -15.23
CA ALA A 79 -9.48 -4.43 -14.05
C ALA A 79 -10.23 -5.74 -13.77
N ASP A 80 -11.54 -5.78 -14.00
CA ASP A 80 -12.34 -7.00 -13.84
C ASP A 80 -11.93 -8.09 -14.83
N GLU A 81 -11.81 -7.74 -16.12
CA GLU A 81 -11.35 -8.64 -17.17
C GLU A 81 -9.93 -9.15 -16.87
N PHE A 82 -9.02 -8.25 -16.52
CA PHE A 82 -7.65 -8.61 -16.16
C PHE A 82 -7.61 -9.59 -14.99
N TYR A 83 -8.42 -9.36 -13.95
CA TYR A 83 -8.48 -10.25 -12.79
C TYR A 83 -8.95 -11.65 -13.18
N LEU A 84 -10.03 -11.77 -13.96
CA LEU A 84 -10.56 -13.05 -14.42
C LEU A 84 -9.56 -13.83 -15.28
N VAL A 85 -8.90 -13.15 -16.23
CA VAL A 85 -7.87 -13.78 -17.07
C VAL A 85 -6.69 -14.25 -16.24
N ARG A 86 -6.20 -13.43 -15.30
CA ARG A 86 -5.09 -13.80 -14.41
C ARG A 86 -5.41 -14.98 -13.51
N LEU A 87 -6.62 -15.04 -12.99
CA LEU A 87 -7.10 -16.19 -12.22
C LEU A 87 -7.14 -17.45 -13.07
N GLN A 88 -7.66 -17.36 -14.30
CA GLN A 88 -7.71 -18.48 -15.23
C GLN A 88 -6.32 -18.99 -15.59
N GLU A 89 -5.36 -18.10 -15.89
CA GLU A 89 -3.95 -18.46 -16.14
C GLU A 89 -3.32 -19.17 -14.94
N GLN A 90 -3.58 -18.69 -13.71
CA GLN A 90 -3.06 -19.31 -12.48
C GLN A 90 -3.67 -20.68 -12.21
N CYS A 91 -4.97 -20.86 -12.47
CA CYS A 91 -5.66 -22.14 -12.36
C CYS A 91 -5.10 -23.17 -13.36
N ILE A 92 -4.82 -22.75 -14.60
CA ILE A 92 -4.27 -23.63 -15.65
C ILE A 92 -2.82 -24.01 -15.35
N ARG A 93 -1.99 -23.07 -14.87
CA ARG A 93 -0.57 -23.33 -14.60
C ARG A 93 -0.36 -24.24 -13.40
N SER A 94 -1.23 -24.15 -12.41
CA SER A 94 -1.26 -25.04 -11.25
C SER A 94 -1.89 -26.38 -11.63
N HIS A 95 -1.12 -27.29 -12.23
CA HIS A 95 -1.51 -28.70 -12.45
C HIS A 95 -1.62 -29.49 -11.12
N PHE A 96 -2.32 -28.94 -10.13
CA PHE A 96 -2.50 -29.52 -8.81
C PHE A 96 -3.98 -29.92 -8.69
N PRO A 97 -4.32 -31.14 -8.22
CA PRO A 97 -5.71 -31.65 -8.17
C PRO A 97 -6.66 -30.85 -7.24
N PHE A 98 -6.18 -29.79 -6.59
CA PHE A 98 -6.94 -28.81 -5.81
C PHE A 98 -7.28 -27.51 -6.57
N SER A 99 -6.83 -27.34 -7.82
CA SER A 99 -7.08 -26.11 -8.61
C SER A 99 -8.56 -25.90 -8.93
N SER A 100 -9.36 -26.96 -8.99
CA SER A 100 -10.81 -26.87 -9.20
C SER A 100 -11.55 -26.31 -7.99
N PHE A 101 -11.07 -26.56 -6.76
CA PHE A 101 -11.62 -25.94 -5.56
C PHE A 101 -11.30 -24.44 -5.54
N TYR A 102 -10.06 -24.04 -5.84
CA TYR A 102 -9.68 -22.63 -5.94
C TYR A 102 -10.44 -21.92 -7.07
N CYS A 103 -10.51 -22.45 -8.30
CA CYS A 103 -11.22 -21.77 -9.39
C CYS A 103 -12.75 -21.67 -9.18
N ASN A 104 -13.38 -22.66 -8.52
CA ASN A 104 -14.80 -22.60 -8.15
C ASN A 104 -15.07 -21.77 -6.89
N SER A 105 -14.10 -21.63 -5.97
CA SER A 105 -14.22 -20.79 -4.77
C SER A 105 -13.74 -19.36 -4.98
N VAL A 106 -12.97 -19.07 -6.03
CA VAL A 106 -12.43 -17.75 -6.37
C VAL A 106 -13.41 -16.91 -7.21
N SER A 107 -14.64 -17.41 -7.42
CA SER A 107 -15.83 -16.56 -7.31
C SER A 107 -16.05 -16.06 -5.87
N GLN A 108 -14.97 -15.85 -5.11
CA GLN A 108 -14.99 -15.27 -3.79
C GLN A 108 -15.29 -13.81 -4.00
N GLU A 109 -16.50 -13.43 -3.60
CA GLU A 109 -16.94 -12.05 -3.51
C GLU A 109 -15.87 -11.24 -2.77
N LEU A 110 -15.08 -10.47 -3.52
CA LEU A 110 -14.13 -9.54 -2.95
C LEU A 110 -14.94 -8.49 -2.19
N ILE A 111 -14.59 -8.27 -0.92
CA ILE A 111 -15.18 -7.17 -0.18
C ILE A 111 -14.45 -5.90 -0.62
N GLU A 112 -15.21 -4.93 -1.11
CA GLU A 112 -14.73 -3.56 -1.28
C GLU A 112 -14.71 -2.85 0.08
N THR A 113 -13.53 -2.39 0.48
CA THR A 113 -13.35 -1.46 1.59
C THR A 113 -12.96 -0.10 1.02
N ARG A 114 -13.84 0.89 1.19
CA ARG A 114 -13.56 2.27 0.75
C ARG A 114 -12.79 3.00 1.84
N VAL A 115 -11.66 3.58 1.44
CA VAL A 115 -10.76 4.35 2.30
C VAL A 115 -10.70 5.77 1.75
N ALA A 116 -11.28 6.72 2.48
CA ALA A 116 -11.19 8.15 2.17
C ALA A 116 -10.31 8.83 3.23
N VAL A 117 -9.26 9.51 2.78
CA VAL A 117 -8.27 10.13 3.65
C VAL A 117 -8.05 11.56 3.23
N LYS A 118 -8.06 12.46 4.21
CA LYS A 118 -7.72 13.87 4.01
C LYS A 118 -6.25 14.08 4.30
N ILE A 119 -5.56 14.69 3.36
CA ILE A 119 -4.16 15.08 3.44
C ILE A 119 -4.14 16.48 4.04
N HIS A 120 -3.55 16.60 5.23
CA HIS A 120 -3.43 17.85 5.98
C HIS A 120 -2.00 18.38 6.04
N ASP A 121 -1.01 17.48 5.94
CA ASP A 121 0.41 17.77 6.09
C ASP A 121 1.15 17.19 4.89
N VAL A 122 2.00 18.00 4.26
CA VAL A 122 2.81 17.63 3.10
C VAL A 122 4.17 17.03 3.48
N GLU A 123 4.61 17.23 4.72
CA GLU A 123 5.89 16.71 5.23
C GLU A 123 5.78 15.31 5.83
N ARG A 124 4.54 14.89 6.15
CA ARG A 124 4.23 13.60 6.76
C ARG A 124 3.35 12.74 5.84
N PRO A 125 3.55 11.41 5.80
CA PRO A 125 2.59 10.51 5.19
C PRO A 125 1.19 10.69 5.79
N ALA A 126 0.15 10.63 4.97
CA ALA A 126 -1.22 10.86 5.43
C ALA A 126 -1.74 9.70 6.28
N CYS A 127 -1.49 8.46 5.85
CA CYS A 127 -1.92 7.26 6.57
C CYS A 127 -1.19 6.00 6.06
N ASP A 128 -1.34 4.92 6.83
CA ASP A 128 -1.12 3.55 6.34
C ASP A 128 -2.46 2.84 6.17
N VAL A 129 -2.68 2.27 4.99
CA VAL A 129 -3.76 1.31 4.73
C VAL A 129 -3.21 -0.09 4.96
N ALA A 130 -3.56 -0.70 6.10
CA ALA A 130 -3.11 -2.03 6.49
C ALA A 130 -4.04 -3.11 5.94
N ILE A 131 -3.44 -4.17 5.39
CA ILE A 131 -4.13 -5.35 4.87
C ILE A 131 -3.63 -6.57 5.63
N SER A 132 -4.52 -7.18 6.41
CA SER A 132 -4.19 -8.28 7.31
C SER A 132 -3.55 -9.46 6.57
N GLY A 133 -2.41 -9.95 7.08
CA GLY A 133 -1.67 -11.08 6.51
C GLY A 133 -0.82 -10.76 5.28
N LEU A 134 -0.88 -9.53 4.75
CA LEU A 134 -0.12 -9.13 3.56
C LEU A 134 0.92 -8.04 3.87
N GLY A 135 0.48 -6.93 4.46
CA GLY A 135 1.32 -5.75 4.56
C GLY A 135 0.51 -4.47 4.69
N TRP A 136 1.12 -3.33 4.34
CA TRP A 136 0.40 -2.05 4.31
C TRP A 136 0.86 -1.18 3.15
N ILE A 137 0.02 -0.20 2.82
CA ILE A 137 0.28 0.81 1.80
C ILE A 137 0.36 2.15 2.52
N THR A 138 1.53 2.79 2.48
CA THR A 138 1.70 4.15 2.96
C THR A 138 1.29 5.11 1.86
N VAL A 139 0.42 6.06 2.21
CA VAL A 139 -0.05 7.11 1.31
C VAL A 139 0.71 8.39 1.62
N GLU A 140 1.53 8.84 0.67
CA GLU A 140 2.35 10.04 0.82
C GLU A 140 1.90 11.13 -0.17
N PRO A 141 1.74 12.38 0.28
CA PRO A 141 1.75 13.50 -0.64
C PRO A 141 3.15 13.60 -1.24
N PHE A 142 3.23 13.63 -2.55
CA PHE A 142 4.42 14.01 -3.28
C PHE A 142 4.31 15.52 -3.55
N SER A 143 5.37 16.28 -3.36
CA SER A 143 5.45 17.67 -3.85
C SER A 143 6.78 17.81 -4.59
N PRO A 144 6.79 18.01 -5.91
CA PRO A 144 7.96 18.50 -6.59
C PRO A 144 8.11 19.96 -6.23
N SER A 145 9.02 20.27 -5.30
CA SER A 145 9.30 21.64 -4.89
C SER A 145 9.63 22.53 -6.12
N SER A 146 8.70 23.39 -6.54
CA SER A 146 8.94 24.80 -6.89
C SER A 146 7.67 25.50 -7.44
N VAL A 147 7.45 26.72 -6.95
CA VAL A 147 6.63 27.82 -7.51
C VAL A 147 5.17 27.97 -7.01
N SER A 148 5.07 28.75 -5.92
CA SER A 148 4.09 29.81 -5.58
C SER A 148 2.57 29.57 -5.55
N ASP A 149 2.01 30.23 -4.53
CA ASP A 149 0.63 30.68 -4.33
C ASP A 149 -0.42 29.68 -3.84
N GLY A 150 -0.58 29.66 -2.51
CA GLY A 150 -1.86 30.00 -1.88
C GLY A 150 -3.08 29.10 -2.14
N VAL A 151 -2.92 27.94 -2.77
CA VAL A 151 -4.02 26.98 -2.95
C VAL A 151 -4.14 26.14 -1.69
N GLU A 152 -5.33 26.16 -1.08
CA GLU A 152 -5.68 25.41 0.12
C GLU A 152 -5.12 23.98 0.05
N THR A 153 -4.19 23.69 0.95
CA THR A 153 -3.38 22.47 0.98
C THR A 153 -4.18 21.30 1.60
N GLY A 154 -5.42 21.13 1.15
CA GLY A 154 -6.34 20.10 1.58
C GLY A 154 -6.70 19.18 0.42
N GLY A 155 -5.96 18.08 0.28
CA GLY A 155 -6.27 17.05 -0.70
C GLY A 155 -7.07 15.90 -0.11
N GLU A 156 -7.96 15.31 -0.88
CA GLU A 156 -8.64 14.08 -0.49
C GLU A 156 -8.25 12.96 -1.46
N ILE A 157 -7.78 11.85 -0.90
CA ILE A 157 -7.55 10.60 -1.61
C ILE A 157 -8.66 9.62 -1.25
N VAL A 158 -9.20 8.95 -2.26
CA VAL A 158 -10.21 7.90 -2.11
C VAL A 158 -9.73 6.67 -2.85
N LEU A 159 -9.54 5.60 -2.08
CA LEU A 159 -9.14 4.28 -2.55
C LEU A 159 -10.28 3.30 -2.29
N ALA A 160 -10.53 2.39 -3.22
CA ALA A 160 -11.34 1.19 -2.97
C ALA A 160 -10.42 -0.03 -2.96
N VAL A 161 -10.35 -0.71 -1.82
CA VAL A 161 -9.46 -1.85 -1.60
C VAL A 161 -10.31 -3.12 -1.58
N HIS A 162 -10.06 -4.00 -2.54
CA HIS A 162 -10.81 -5.23 -2.75
C HIS A 162 -9.98 -6.40 -2.25
N VAL A 163 -10.51 -7.14 -1.26
CA VAL A 163 -9.83 -8.27 -0.62
C VAL A 163 -10.77 -9.48 -0.44
N PRO A 164 -10.24 -10.71 -0.43
CA PRO A 164 -11.05 -11.91 -0.17
C PRO A 164 -11.46 -12.00 1.31
N LYS A 165 -12.65 -12.53 1.61
CA LYS A 165 -13.05 -12.88 2.99
C LYS A 165 -12.12 -13.98 3.55
N PRO A 166 -11.66 -13.91 4.82
CA PRO A 166 -11.98 -12.93 5.87
C PRO A 166 -10.90 -11.84 6.03
N VAL A 167 -10.14 -11.51 4.98
CA VAL A 167 -9.07 -10.52 5.07
C VAL A 167 -9.65 -9.14 5.41
N GLU A 168 -9.09 -8.51 6.43
CA GLU A 168 -9.50 -7.19 6.89
C GLU A 168 -8.59 -6.10 6.31
N VAL A 169 -9.20 -4.95 6.02
CA VAL A 169 -8.52 -3.71 5.62
C VAL A 169 -8.89 -2.63 6.60
N PHE A 170 -7.90 -1.93 7.14
CA PHE A 170 -8.12 -0.82 8.05
C PHE A 170 -7.07 0.27 7.89
N VAL A 171 -7.44 1.49 8.27
CA VAL A 171 -6.56 2.65 8.24
C VAL A 171 -5.93 2.83 9.62
N ARG A 172 -4.63 3.13 9.65
CA ARG A 172 -3.90 3.47 10.88
C ARG A 172 -2.97 4.67 10.66
N PRO A 173 -2.49 5.31 11.74
CA PRO A 173 -1.42 6.29 11.63
C PRO A 173 -0.18 5.71 10.95
N PRO A 174 0.53 6.49 10.14
CA PRO A 174 1.69 6.00 9.41
C PRO A 174 2.80 5.55 10.36
N LEU A 175 3.42 4.41 10.07
CA LEU A 175 4.60 3.97 10.81
C LEU A 175 5.86 4.73 10.35
N PRO A 176 6.74 5.14 11.29
CA PRO A 176 7.98 5.81 10.97
C PRO A 176 9.03 4.81 10.46
N VAL A 177 8.93 4.44 9.19
CA VAL A 177 9.81 3.44 8.55
C VAL A 177 10.84 4.07 7.62
N GLY A 178 12.09 3.61 7.72
CA GLY A 178 13.22 4.06 6.90
C GLY A 178 13.71 5.48 7.22
N ALA A 179 14.66 5.97 6.42
CA ALA A 179 15.37 7.24 6.66
C ALA A 179 14.46 8.49 6.66
N ALA A 180 13.29 8.42 6.02
CA ALA A 180 12.30 9.51 6.05
C ALA A 180 11.51 9.55 7.36
N GLY A 181 11.32 8.40 8.04
CA GLY A 181 10.57 8.31 9.29
C GLY A 181 11.18 9.16 10.41
N GLY A 182 12.51 9.19 10.50
CA GLY A 182 13.22 10.00 11.50
C GLY A 182 13.15 11.52 11.28
N LYS A 183 12.59 12.00 10.16
CA LYS A 183 12.44 13.44 9.91
C LYS A 183 11.18 14.03 10.52
N TRP A 184 10.10 13.24 10.58
CA TRP A 184 8.79 13.70 11.05
C TRP A 184 8.31 12.97 12.32
N TYR A 185 8.98 11.89 12.71
CA TYR A 185 8.68 11.15 13.93
C TYR A 185 9.82 11.27 14.92
N GLU A 186 9.56 11.94 16.03
CA GLU A 186 10.47 11.99 17.17
C GLU A 186 10.20 10.79 18.09
N TYR A 187 11.18 9.89 18.20
CA TYR A 187 11.11 8.84 19.19
C TYR A 187 11.31 9.47 20.57
N ARG A 188 10.27 9.42 21.39
CA ARG A 188 10.43 9.74 22.81
C ARG A 188 11.25 8.63 23.46
N GLU A 189 12.50 8.94 23.81
CA GLU A 189 13.29 8.07 24.67
C GLU A 189 12.59 7.97 26.04
N LEU A 190 12.41 6.73 26.51
CA LEU A 190 11.83 6.47 27.81
C LEU A 190 12.91 6.62 28.86
N THR A 191 12.58 7.34 29.94
CA THR A 191 13.43 7.40 31.12
C THR A 191 13.58 6.00 31.75
N GLU A 192 14.65 5.78 32.53
CA GLU A 192 14.88 4.50 33.22
C GLU A 192 13.68 4.09 34.08
N LEU A 193 13.07 5.05 34.79
CA LEU A 193 11.88 4.83 35.60
C LEU A 193 10.68 4.37 34.77
N GLU A 194 10.44 4.99 33.60
CA GLU A 194 9.36 4.59 32.69
C GLU A 194 9.59 3.22 32.06
N GLN A 195 10.85 2.81 31.87
CA GLN A 195 11.19 1.46 31.43
C GLN A 195 11.00 0.42 32.55
N GLU A 196 11.24 0.80 33.80
CA GLU A 196 11.08 -0.07 34.96
C GLU A 196 9.62 -0.41 35.25
N VAL A 197 8.74 0.60 35.22
CA VAL A 197 7.31 0.44 35.56
C VAL A 197 6.47 -0.23 34.46
N ARG A 198 7.00 -0.37 33.24
CA ARG A 198 6.29 -1.05 32.16
C ARG A 198 6.12 -2.53 32.49
N PRO A 199 4.95 -3.14 32.18
CA PRO A 199 4.73 -4.57 32.45
C PRO A 199 5.81 -5.42 31.78
N LYS A 200 6.59 -6.15 32.57
CA LYS A 200 7.59 -7.11 32.10
C LYS A 200 7.07 -8.51 32.38
N TRP A 201 6.88 -9.29 31.33
CA TRP A 201 6.57 -10.71 31.48
C TRP A 201 7.86 -11.50 31.30
N TYR A 202 8.33 -12.08 32.39
CA TYR A 202 9.44 -13.03 32.41
C TYR A 202 8.86 -14.45 32.37
N PHE A 203 9.34 -15.28 31.45
CA PHE A 203 9.07 -16.71 31.39
C PHE A 203 10.39 -17.48 31.34
#